data_AF-A0A444TWU6-F1
#
_entry.id   AF-A0A444TWU6-F1
#
_cell.length_a   1.000
_cell.length_b   1.000
_cell.length_c   1.000
_cell.angle_alpha   90.00
_cell.angle_beta   90.00
_cell.angle_gamma   90.00
#
_symmetry.space_group_name_H-M   'P 1'
#
loop_
_entity.id
_entity.type
_entity.pdbx_description
1 polymer ?
#
loop_
_entity_poly.entity_id
_entity_poly.type
_entity_poly.pdbx_seq_one_letter_code
_entity_poly.pdbx_strand_id
1 'polypeptide(L)'
;GSFKNPCDKTFLGSEVESELEVKALANFIPTHFDIKLYLTIHAYSHVAIVSYSYDYKTHRNELNEIVKGATRVLASLYNTKYNYGPGATLVCCQVSFNGRAVLQKIFDEVRLVDVLDSGDSAHLTLMQRPELGVTLTKLHCWTLTHYSKCVFMDADTMVLSNIDELFEREELSAAPDPGWPDCFNSGLFVFRPSNETYNQLLQFSSEKGSFDGGDQGILNSFFSNWATTDIQKHLPFIYNLSSVAIYSYLPAFKQYGADAKVVHFLGRVKPWNCRYDSKTKSVTGDSQDLPMLHPEFLNMWWDIFSTSMQPLLAEHGVVIHSEPVCQSDEATEAVSRIHVGAPPPPPPMSSAERKQKWEQGQADYMGADSFDNIQKKLDAYLK
;
A
#
# COMPACT_ATOMS: atom_id res chain seq x y z
N GLY A 1 21.29 1.80 2.54
CA GLY A 1 21.64 0.54 1.85
C GLY A 1 21.19 -0.61 2.70
N SER A 2 20.47 -1.58 2.14
CA SER A 2 19.89 -2.71 2.89
C SER A 2 20.78 -3.96 2.78
N PHE A 3 21.09 -4.58 3.92
CA PHE A 3 21.87 -5.82 4.04
C PHE A 3 21.04 -6.98 4.61
N LYS A 4 21.60 -8.18 4.45
CA LYS A 4 20.97 -9.48 4.16
C LYS A 4 20.51 -10.34 5.36
N ASN A 5 20.31 -9.76 6.55
CA ASN A 5 20.00 -10.55 7.75
C ASN A 5 19.19 -9.76 8.81
N PRO A 6 17.93 -10.12 9.11
CA PRO A 6 17.10 -9.43 10.10
C PRO A 6 17.46 -9.66 11.57
N CYS A 7 18.34 -10.62 11.87
CA CYS A 7 18.94 -10.69 13.21
C CYS A 7 20.16 -9.78 13.35
N ASP A 8 20.63 -9.17 12.25
CA ASP A 8 21.66 -8.16 12.30
C ASP A 8 21.06 -6.78 12.58
N LYS A 9 21.82 -6.02 13.34
CA LYS A 9 21.47 -4.67 13.75
C LYS A 9 21.23 -3.81 12.48
N THR A 10 19.99 -3.38 12.25
CA THR A 10 19.60 -2.62 11.06
C THR A 10 20.11 -1.18 11.12
N PHE A 11 20.98 -0.81 10.17
CA PHE A 11 21.43 0.55 9.93
C PHE A 11 21.33 0.86 8.44
N LEU A 12 20.99 2.10 8.08
CA LEU A 12 20.96 2.54 6.70
C LEU A 12 22.37 2.72 6.08
N GLY A 13 23.43 2.80 6.90
CA GLY A 13 24.83 2.80 6.47
C GLY A 13 25.57 1.47 6.76
N SER A 14 26.89 1.44 6.57
CA SER A 14 27.71 0.21 6.64
C SER A 14 27.74 -0.46 8.02
N GLU A 15 27.48 0.27 9.10
CA GLU A 15 27.49 -0.19 10.50
C GLU A 15 26.63 0.70 11.41
N VAL A 16 26.59 0.40 12.72
CA VAL A 16 25.91 1.23 13.73
C VAL A 16 26.35 2.67 13.58
N GLU A 17 25.41 3.61 13.48
CA GLU A 17 25.70 5.05 13.45
C GLU A 17 26.62 5.48 12.28
N SER A 18 26.62 4.74 11.18
CA SER A 18 27.56 4.98 10.08
C SER A 18 27.13 6.05 9.07
N GLU A 19 25.84 6.38 9.01
CA GLU A 19 25.38 7.52 8.21
C GLU A 19 26.01 8.81 8.73
N LEU A 20 26.50 9.70 7.87
CA LEU A 20 27.25 10.89 8.27
C LEU A 20 26.54 11.73 9.36
N GLU A 21 25.21 11.88 9.24
CA GLU A 21 24.36 12.61 10.17
C GLU A 21 24.20 11.86 11.50
N VAL A 22 23.90 10.56 11.43
CA VAL A 22 23.76 9.69 12.61
C VAL A 22 25.10 9.52 13.33
N LYS A 23 26.22 9.47 12.60
CA LYS A 23 27.60 9.38 13.10
C LYS A 23 28.00 10.64 13.86
N ALA A 24 27.67 11.80 13.31
CA ALA A 24 27.91 13.07 13.98
C ALA A 24 27.15 13.12 15.31
N LEU A 25 25.89 12.71 15.32
CA LEU A 25 25.05 12.67 16.51
C LEU A 25 25.50 11.63 17.53
N ALA A 26 25.87 10.43 17.08
CA ALA A 26 26.41 9.37 17.91
C ALA A 26 27.73 9.71 18.59
N ASN A 27 28.58 10.49 17.93
CA ASN A 27 29.80 11.02 18.54
C ASN A 27 29.49 12.17 19.54
N PHE A 28 28.44 12.93 19.27
CA PHE A 28 28.04 14.09 20.07
C PHE A 28 27.34 13.72 21.37
N ILE A 29 26.38 12.78 21.33
CA ILE A 29 25.53 12.44 22.48
C ILE A 29 26.31 11.93 23.71
N PRO A 30 27.31 11.02 23.57
CA PRO A 30 28.07 10.51 24.71
C PRO A 30 29.02 11.55 25.33
N THR A 31 29.41 12.57 24.58
CA THR A 31 30.31 13.63 25.06
C THR A 31 29.56 14.76 25.78
N HIS A 32 28.22 14.73 25.77
CA HIS A 32 27.34 15.74 26.35
C HIS A 32 26.36 15.07 27.33
N PHE A 33 26.82 14.87 28.57
CA PHE A 33 26.19 14.06 29.62
C PHE A 33 24.83 14.53 30.17
N ASP A 34 24.19 15.55 29.60
CA ASP A 34 22.91 16.09 30.09
C ASP A 34 21.73 15.96 29.10
N ILE A 35 21.89 15.12 28.06
CA ILE A 35 20.81 14.86 27.10
C ILE A 35 19.87 13.78 27.67
N LYS A 36 18.70 14.19 28.13
CA LYS A 36 17.67 13.30 28.71
C LYS A 36 16.73 12.68 27.67
N LEU A 37 16.61 13.28 26.49
CA LEU A 37 15.71 12.84 25.43
C LEU A 37 16.23 13.28 24.06
N TYR A 38 16.21 12.36 23.10
CA TYR A 38 16.52 12.64 21.70
C TYR A 38 15.31 12.26 20.84
N LEU A 39 14.72 13.23 20.15
CA LEU A 39 13.56 13.04 19.28
C LEU A 39 13.94 13.41 17.85
N THR A 40 13.63 12.51 16.90
CA THR A 40 13.66 12.85 15.48
C THR A 40 12.22 12.95 14.97
N ILE A 41 11.93 14.06 14.27
CA ILE A 41 10.62 14.32 13.67
C ILE A 41 10.81 14.25 12.17
N HIS A 42 10.20 13.24 11.54
CA HIS A 42 10.21 13.12 10.09
C HIS A 42 8.94 13.77 9.54
N ALA A 43 9.07 15.02 9.11
CA ALA A 43 7.96 15.86 8.70
C ALA A 43 7.19 15.30 7.48
N TYR A 44 7.88 14.58 6.58
CA TYR A 44 7.26 14.01 5.37
C TYR A 44 6.18 12.96 5.68
N SER A 45 6.31 12.23 6.79
CA SER A 45 5.39 11.14 7.15
C SER A 45 4.57 11.42 8.42
N HIS A 46 4.69 12.62 8.99
CA HIS A 46 4.09 12.98 10.28
C HIS A 46 4.31 11.90 11.35
N VAL A 47 5.56 11.42 11.48
CA VAL A 47 5.94 10.41 12.47
C VAL A 47 6.94 10.96 13.48
N ALA A 48 6.72 10.60 14.75
CA ALA A 48 7.66 10.82 15.83
C ALA A 48 8.26 9.48 16.24
N ILE A 49 9.52 9.27 15.87
CA ILE A 49 10.20 7.98 15.99
C ILE A 49 11.03 7.97 17.28
N VAL A 50 10.84 6.95 18.12
CA VAL A 50 11.72 6.72 19.28
C VAL A 50 13.05 6.11 18.83
N SER A 51 14.13 6.47 19.52
CA SER A 51 15.44 5.81 19.39
C SER A 51 15.28 4.29 19.61
N TYR A 52 16.17 3.46 19.05
CA TYR A 52 16.06 1.98 18.98
C TYR A 52 15.07 1.47 17.91
N SER A 53 15.06 2.12 16.74
CA SER A 53 14.25 1.76 15.57
C SER A 53 14.54 0.40 14.92
N TYR A 54 15.56 -0.33 15.39
CA TYR A 54 15.94 -1.65 14.89
C TYR A 54 15.12 -2.81 15.47
N ASP A 55 14.25 -2.56 16.44
CA ASP A 55 13.39 -3.59 17.04
C ASP A 55 11.91 -3.18 16.94
N TYR A 56 11.04 -4.16 16.70
CA TYR A 56 9.58 -4.00 16.69
C TYR A 56 9.00 -3.85 18.11
N LYS A 57 9.75 -4.27 19.14
CA LYS A 57 9.35 -4.16 20.54
C LYS A 57 9.72 -2.80 21.11
N THR A 58 8.75 -2.15 21.75
CA THR A 58 8.98 -0.96 22.58
C THR A 58 9.67 -1.36 23.88
N HIS A 59 11.00 -1.56 23.85
CA HIS A 59 11.75 -2.00 25.04
C HIS A 59 11.76 -1.00 26.20
N ARG A 60 11.19 0.21 26.02
CA ARG A 60 11.01 1.20 27.08
C ARG A 60 9.66 1.91 26.98
N ASN A 61 8.69 1.47 27.78
CA ASN A 61 7.35 2.08 27.86
C ASN A 61 7.40 3.59 28.16
N GLU A 62 8.40 4.04 28.91
CA GLU A 62 8.60 5.45 29.26
C GLU A 62 8.85 6.35 28.04
N LEU A 63 9.67 5.90 27.08
CA LEU A 63 9.93 6.64 25.84
C LEU A 63 8.68 6.75 24.98
N ASN A 64 7.86 5.69 24.95
CA ASN A 64 6.62 5.68 24.19
C ASN A 64 5.58 6.65 24.79
N GLU A 65 5.47 6.72 26.13
CA GLU A 65 4.60 7.71 26.79
C GLU A 65 5.09 9.15 26.62
N ILE A 66 6.41 9.37 26.59
CA ILE A 66 6.99 10.68 26.28
C ILE A 66 6.63 11.12 24.86
N VAL A 67 6.82 10.26 23.86
CA VAL A 67 6.53 10.62 22.46
C VAL A 67 5.03 10.77 22.23
N LYS A 68 4.20 9.95 22.87
CA LYS A 68 2.74 10.13 22.91
C LYS A 68 2.32 11.47 23.51
N GLY A 69 2.98 11.90 24.60
CA GLY A 69 2.78 13.22 25.18
C GLY A 69 3.17 14.34 24.22
N ALA A 70 4.35 14.21 23.60
CA ALA A 70 4.88 15.18 22.64
C ALA A 70 3.97 15.31 21.40
N THR A 71 3.52 14.20 20.82
CA THR A 71 2.62 14.22 19.65
C THR A 71 1.25 14.80 19.98
N ARG A 72 0.71 14.60 21.19
CA ARG A 72 -0.51 15.29 21.64
C ARG A 72 -0.33 16.80 21.74
N VAL A 73 0.78 17.26 22.31
CA VAL A 73 1.08 18.70 22.42
C VAL A 73 1.26 19.30 21.02
N LEU A 74 2.03 18.66 20.15
CA LEU A 74 2.21 19.08 18.75
C LEU A 74 0.88 19.13 17.99
N ALA A 75 0.02 18.12 18.16
CA ALA A 75 -1.31 18.12 17.56
C ALA A 75 -2.18 19.26 18.10
N SER A 76 -2.08 19.61 19.39
CA SER A 76 -2.82 20.74 19.96
C SER A 76 -2.37 22.11 19.43
N LEU A 77 -1.09 22.24 19.04
CA LEU A 77 -0.51 23.50 18.58
C LEU A 77 -0.72 23.72 17.08
N TYR A 78 -0.55 22.66 16.28
CA TYR A 78 -0.49 22.77 14.82
C TYR A 78 -1.68 22.12 14.13
N ASN A 79 -2.59 21.49 14.89
CA ASN A 79 -3.70 20.68 14.38
C ASN A 79 -3.25 19.52 13.46
N THR A 80 -1.97 19.15 13.51
CA THR A 80 -1.38 18.04 12.76
C THR A 80 -1.23 16.84 13.66
N LYS A 81 -1.87 15.71 13.30
CA LYS A 81 -1.73 14.46 14.07
C LYS A 81 -0.46 13.73 13.64
N TYR A 82 0.33 13.31 14.63
CA TYR A 82 1.55 12.56 14.41
C TYR A 82 1.41 11.12 14.92
N ASN A 83 1.81 10.15 14.11
CA ASN A 83 1.95 8.75 14.52
C ASN A 83 3.26 8.59 15.31
N TYR A 84 3.31 7.67 16.29
CA TYR A 84 4.50 7.48 17.12
C TYR A 84 4.75 6.01 17.48
N GLY A 85 6.02 5.68 17.73
CA GLY A 85 6.46 4.32 18.01
C GLY A 85 7.84 4.00 17.43
N PRO A 86 8.29 2.73 17.51
CA PRO A 86 9.56 2.29 16.95
C PRO A 86 9.58 2.44 15.42
N GLY A 87 10.74 2.81 14.87
CA GLY A 87 10.92 3.01 13.43
C GLY A 87 10.53 1.78 12.60
N ALA A 88 10.93 0.57 13.00
CA ALA A 88 10.51 -0.67 12.34
C ALA A 88 8.97 -0.84 12.24
N THR A 89 8.21 -0.35 13.23
CA THR A 89 6.75 -0.40 13.17
C THR A 89 6.18 0.70 12.27
N LEU A 90 6.69 1.92 12.37
CA LEU A 90 6.15 3.06 11.64
C LEU A 90 6.57 3.12 10.17
N VAL A 91 7.72 2.55 9.84
CA VAL A 91 8.33 2.60 8.51
C VAL A 91 8.07 1.29 7.74
N CYS A 92 8.14 0.12 8.40
CA CYS A 92 8.00 -1.17 7.72
C CYS A 92 6.59 -1.79 7.81
N CYS A 93 5.75 -1.40 8.79
CA CYS A 93 4.41 -1.96 8.96
C CYS A 93 3.32 -0.92 8.71
N GLN A 94 2.63 -1.01 7.57
CA GLN A 94 1.53 -0.09 7.24
C GLN A 94 0.24 -0.37 8.03
N VAL A 95 0.06 -1.60 8.54
CA VAL A 95 -1.08 -1.96 9.40
C VAL A 95 -0.76 -1.64 10.86
N SER A 96 -1.57 -0.80 11.49
CA SER A 96 -1.39 -0.38 12.89
C SER A 96 -1.47 -1.54 13.88
N PHE A 97 -0.86 -1.39 15.05
CA PHE A 97 -0.91 -2.39 16.13
C PHE A 97 -2.34 -2.74 16.53
N ASN A 98 -3.19 -1.74 16.75
CA ASN A 98 -4.60 -1.96 17.11
C ASN A 98 -5.38 -2.64 15.97
N GLY A 99 -5.09 -2.28 14.71
CA GLY A 99 -5.68 -2.94 13.55
C GLY A 99 -5.31 -4.43 13.50
N ARG A 100 -4.04 -4.78 13.76
CA ARG A 100 -3.61 -6.18 13.85
C ARG A 100 -4.29 -6.94 14.99
N ALA A 101 -4.47 -6.30 16.15
CA ALA A 101 -5.18 -6.91 17.27
C ALA A 101 -6.63 -7.26 16.91
N VAL A 102 -7.31 -6.39 16.14
CA VAL A 102 -8.66 -6.66 15.62
C VAL A 102 -8.64 -7.80 14.61
N LEU A 103 -7.67 -7.84 13.69
CA LEU A 103 -7.53 -8.96 12.74
C LEU A 103 -7.34 -10.29 13.48
N GLN A 104 -6.55 -10.32 14.55
CA GLN A 104 -6.32 -11.53 15.37
C GLN A 104 -7.57 -12.01 16.13
N LYS A 105 -8.62 -11.20 16.22
CA LYS A 105 -9.91 -11.62 16.77
C LYS A 105 -10.83 -12.26 15.72
N ILE A 106 -10.60 -11.96 14.45
CA ILE A 106 -11.47 -12.35 13.33
C ILE A 106 -10.88 -13.55 12.60
N PHE A 107 -9.57 -13.55 12.36
CA PHE A 107 -8.86 -14.57 11.62
C PHE A 107 -8.14 -15.52 12.57
N ASP A 108 -8.17 -16.82 12.27
CA ASP A 108 -7.43 -17.84 13.02
C ASP A 108 -5.91 -17.63 12.97
N GLU A 109 -5.42 -17.04 11.87
CA GLU A 109 -4.01 -16.79 11.64
C GLU A 109 -3.80 -15.41 10.99
N VAL A 110 -2.93 -14.59 11.60
CA VAL A 110 -2.51 -13.29 11.06
C VAL A 110 -1.01 -13.31 10.87
N ARG A 111 -0.55 -13.34 9.62
CA ARG A 111 0.88 -13.29 9.28
C ARG A 111 1.30 -11.90 8.84
N LEU A 112 2.38 -11.41 9.45
CA LEU A 112 3.09 -10.26 8.94
C LEU A 112 4.00 -10.72 7.81
N VAL A 113 3.80 -10.14 6.62
CA VAL A 113 4.70 -10.31 5.48
C VAL A 113 5.48 -9.02 5.33
N ASP A 114 6.79 -9.11 5.51
CA ASP A 114 7.69 -7.99 5.25
C ASP A 114 8.51 -8.33 4.01
N VAL A 115 8.15 -7.73 2.86
CA VAL A 115 8.83 -7.93 1.57
C VAL A 115 10.25 -7.37 1.60
N LEU A 116 10.51 -6.40 2.48
CA LEU A 116 11.86 -5.87 2.68
C LEU A 116 12.73 -6.86 3.47
N ASP A 117 12.11 -7.81 4.18
CA ASP A 117 12.77 -8.78 5.07
C ASP A 117 12.57 -10.26 4.69
N SER A 118 11.93 -10.58 3.56
CA SER A 118 11.61 -11.99 3.21
C SER A 118 12.82 -12.84 2.79
N GLY A 119 14.04 -12.38 3.04
CA GLY A 119 15.29 -12.92 2.52
C GLY A 119 15.67 -12.39 1.13
N ASP A 120 16.71 -12.97 0.52
CA ASP A 120 17.31 -12.42 -0.71
C ASP A 120 16.34 -12.44 -1.91
N SER A 121 15.52 -13.47 -2.14
CA SER A 121 14.80 -13.62 -3.42
C SER A 121 13.66 -12.61 -3.64
N ALA A 122 12.74 -12.45 -2.69
CA ALA A 122 11.64 -11.48 -2.80
C ALA A 122 12.15 -10.04 -2.69
N HIS A 123 13.12 -9.79 -1.81
CA HIS A 123 13.76 -8.49 -1.66
C HIS A 123 14.52 -8.07 -2.93
N LEU A 124 15.30 -8.98 -3.54
CA LEU A 124 16.00 -8.70 -4.79
C LEU A 124 15.03 -8.42 -5.94
N THR A 125 13.93 -9.17 -6.00
CA THR A 125 12.88 -8.93 -7.00
C THR A 125 12.24 -7.56 -6.79
N LEU A 126 11.94 -7.19 -5.53
CA LEU A 126 11.43 -5.87 -5.19
C LEU A 126 12.42 -4.75 -5.52
N MET A 127 13.71 -4.94 -5.27
CA MET A 127 14.76 -3.97 -5.61
C MET A 127 14.90 -3.77 -7.12
N GLN A 128 14.73 -4.83 -7.91
CA GLN A 128 14.70 -4.73 -9.36
C GLN A 128 13.41 -4.09 -9.87
N ARG A 129 12.29 -4.32 -9.19
CA ARG A 129 10.93 -3.98 -9.62
C ARG A 129 10.10 -3.42 -8.46
N PRO A 130 10.38 -2.18 -8.00
CA PRO A 130 9.73 -1.59 -6.82
C PRO A 130 8.20 -1.42 -7.01
N GLU A 131 7.72 -1.33 -8.24
CA GLU A 131 6.30 -1.24 -8.56
C GLU A 131 5.52 -2.50 -8.18
N LEU A 132 6.20 -3.65 -8.04
CA LEU A 132 5.56 -4.93 -7.72
C LEU A 132 5.41 -5.20 -6.22
N GLY A 133 5.68 -4.25 -5.33
CA GLY A 133 5.68 -4.50 -3.88
C GLY A 133 4.40 -5.13 -3.32
N VAL A 134 3.23 -4.64 -3.76
CA VAL A 134 1.93 -5.22 -3.36
C VAL A 134 1.76 -6.63 -3.95
N THR A 135 2.11 -6.81 -5.22
CA THR A 135 2.09 -8.10 -5.91
C THR A 135 2.95 -9.13 -5.19
N LEU A 136 4.20 -8.81 -4.87
CA LEU A 136 5.12 -9.71 -4.16
C LEU A 136 4.61 -10.05 -2.76
N THR A 137 3.95 -9.12 -2.08
CA THR A 137 3.28 -9.40 -0.79
C THR A 137 2.17 -10.43 -0.98
N LYS A 138 1.32 -10.28 -2.02
CA LYS A 138 0.23 -11.22 -2.34
C LYS A 138 0.74 -12.62 -2.66
N LEU A 139 1.84 -12.74 -3.42
CA LEU A 139 2.42 -14.04 -3.78
C LEU A 139 2.87 -14.88 -2.57
N HIS A 140 3.14 -14.26 -1.41
CA HIS A 140 3.46 -15.01 -0.20
C HIS A 140 2.34 -15.94 0.27
N CYS A 141 1.11 -15.84 -0.25
CA CYS A 141 0.07 -16.81 0.03
C CYS A 141 0.47 -18.25 -0.37
N TRP A 142 1.35 -18.43 -1.37
CA TRP A 142 1.90 -19.75 -1.72
C TRP A 142 2.87 -20.32 -0.68
N THR A 143 3.39 -19.52 0.25
CA THR A 143 4.29 -19.99 1.32
C THR A 143 3.55 -20.64 2.50
N LEU A 144 2.22 -20.58 2.52
CA LEU A 144 1.35 -21.11 3.58
C LEU A 144 1.21 -22.65 3.49
N THR A 145 2.34 -23.34 3.44
CA THR A 145 2.47 -24.79 3.14
C THR A 145 1.90 -25.73 4.22
N HIS A 146 1.45 -25.19 5.35
CA HIS A 146 0.66 -25.92 6.34
C HIS A 146 -0.80 -26.12 5.91
N TYR A 147 -1.28 -25.41 4.89
CA TYR A 147 -2.54 -25.69 4.20
C TYR A 147 -2.29 -26.48 2.92
N SER A 148 -3.15 -27.45 2.64
CA SER A 148 -3.07 -28.27 1.40
C SER A 148 -3.70 -27.59 0.18
N LYS A 149 -4.67 -26.70 0.41
CA LYS A 149 -5.39 -25.94 -0.61
C LYS A 149 -5.99 -24.69 0.03
N CYS A 150 -5.98 -23.58 -0.69
CA CYS A 150 -6.51 -22.30 -0.23
C CYS A 150 -7.37 -21.66 -1.32
N VAL A 151 -8.34 -20.84 -0.90
CA VAL A 151 -9.02 -19.87 -1.76
C VAL A 151 -8.49 -18.51 -1.38
N PHE A 152 -7.79 -17.86 -2.30
CA PHE A 152 -7.38 -16.47 -2.15
C PHE A 152 -8.56 -15.55 -2.46
N MET A 153 -8.72 -14.48 -1.68
CA MET A 153 -9.72 -13.43 -1.91
C MET A 153 -9.09 -12.06 -1.62
N ASP A 154 -9.20 -11.11 -2.55
CA ASP A 154 -8.77 -9.73 -2.31
C ASP A 154 -9.66 -9.08 -1.22
N ALA A 155 -9.09 -8.11 -0.49
CA ALA A 155 -9.74 -7.47 0.66
C ALA A 155 -10.96 -6.59 0.28
N ASP A 156 -11.16 -6.32 -1.00
CA ASP A 156 -12.30 -5.62 -1.59
C ASP A 156 -13.32 -6.58 -2.23
N THR A 157 -13.33 -7.83 -1.79
CA THR A 157 -14.39 -8.80 -2.08
C THR A 157 -15.35 -8.96 -0.90
N MET A 158 -16.59 -9.38 -1.18
CA MET A 158 -17.60 -9.67 -0.17
C MET A 158 -18.36 -10.94 -0.52
N VAL A 159 -18.38 -11.90 0.41
CA VAL A 159 -19.10 -13.16 0.29
C VAL A 159 -20.58 -12.94 0.65
N LEU A 160 -21.49 -13.39 -0.22
CA LEU A 160 -22.95 -13.29 -0.06
C LEU A 160 -23.58 -14.61 0.40
N SER A 161 -22.94 -15.74 0.10
CA SER A 161 -23.39 -17.08 0.48
C SER A 161 -22.21 -18.05 0.57
N ASN A 162 -22.45 -19.25 1.08
CA ASN A 162 -21.41 -20.28 1.21
C ASN A 162 -20.71 -20.57 -0.13
N ILE A 163 -19.38 -20.68 -0.08
CA ILE A 163 -18.50 -20.95 -1.23
C ILE A 163 -17.51 -22.10 -0.98
N ASP A 164 -17.73 -22.93 0.04
CA ASP A 164 -16.81 -24.01 0.41
C ASP A 164 -16.60 -25.05 -0.71
N GLU A 165 -17.57 -25.20 -1.61
CA GLU A 165 -17.43 -26.03 -2.80
C GLU A 165 -16.26 -25.60 -3.71
N LEU A 166 -15.71 -24.39 -3.56
CA LEU A 166 -14.48 -23.98 -4.25
C LEU A 166 -13.27 -24.84 -3.86
N PHE A 167 -13.26 -25.46 -2.67
CA PHE A 167 -12.20 -26.38 -2.27
C PHE A 167 -12.21 -27.70 -3.06
N GLU A 168 -13.26 -27.99 -3.82
CA GLU A 168 -13.30 -29.12 -4.77
C GLU A 168 -12.48 -28.83 -6.04
N ARG A 169 -12.14 -27.56 -6.30
CA ARG A 169 -11.42 -27.12 -7.50
C ARG A 169 -9.90 -27.29 -7.36
N GLU A 170 -9.21 -27.31 -8.50
CA GLU A 170 -7.76 -27.54 -8.59
C GLU A 170 -6.98 -26.27 -8.92
N GLU A 171 -5.67 -26.26 -8.68
CA GLU A 171 -4.83 -25.11 -9.04
C GLU A 171 -4.61 -25.02 -10.57
N LEU A 172 -4.67 -23.85 -11.20
CA LEU A 172 -5.20 -22.57 -10.73
C LEU A 172 -6.65 -22.46 -11.23
N SER A 173 -7.63 -22.31 -10.33
CA SER A 173 -9.03 -22.07 -10.71
C SER A 173 -9.43 -20.65 -10.36
N ALA A 174 -9.93 -19.89 -11.33
CA ALA A 174 -10.33 -18.49 -11.17
C ALA A 174 -11.49 -18.15 -12.10
N ALA A 175 -12.16 -17.02 -11.86
CA ALA A 175 -13.22 -16.53 -12.72
C ALA A 175 -12.66 -15.65 -13.85
N PRO A 176 -13.32 -15.58 -15.02
CA PRO A 176 -12.91 -14.70 -16.12
C PRO A 176 -12.94 -13.23 -15.72
N ASP A 177 -11.97 -12.47 -16.23
CA ASP A 177 -11.96 -11.02 -16.13
C ASP A 177 -13.02 -10.40 -17.07
N PRO A 178 -13.84 -9.44 -16.61
CA PRO A 178 -14.88 -8.85 -17.45
C PRO A 178 -14.34 -7.96 -18.58
N GLY A 179 -13.11 -7.46 -18.48
CA GLY A 179 -12.48 -6.64 -19.52
C GLY A 179 -11.89 -7.50 -20.63
N TRP A 180 -11.02 -8.44 -20.29
CA TRP A 180 -10.41 -9.37 -21.24
C TRP A 180 -10.69 -10.83 -20.82
N PRO A 181 -11.73 -11.50 -21.35
CA PRO A 181 -12.22 -12.79 -20.84
C PRO A 181 -11.25 -13.99 -20.97
N ASP A 182 -10.22 -13.88 -21.83
CA ASP A 182 -9.14 -14.89 -21.90
C ASP A 182 -8.11 -14.71 -20.77
N CYS A 183 -8.23 -13.67 -19.96
CA CYS A 183 -7.55 -13.54 -18.68
C CYS A 183 -8.53 -13.86 -17.56
N PHE A 184 -8.03 -14.51 -16.52
CA PHE A 184 -8.78 -14.62 -15.27
C PHE A 184 -8.57 -13.40 -14.39
N ASN A 185 -9.57 -13.07 -13.59
CA ASN A 185 -9.46 -12.04 -12.57
C ASN A 185 -8.77 -12.61 -11.32
N SER A 186 -7.70 -11.97 -10.84
CA SER A 186 -6.93 -12.46 -9.68
C SER A 186 -7.50 -12.06 -8.31
N GLY A 187 -8.70 -11.45 -8.29
CA GLY A 187 -9.40 -11.10 -7.05
C GLY A 187 -9.91 -12.29 -6.26
N LEU A 188 -10.17 -13.41 -6.93
CA LEU A 188 -10.49 -14.68 -6.28
C LEU A 188 -9.95 -15.85 -7.10
N PHE A 189 -9.18 -16.72 -6.45
CA PHE A 189 -8.66 -17.92 -7.08
C PHE A 189 -8.37 -19.06 -6.08
N VAL A 190 -8.46 -20.29 -6.56
CA VAL A 190 -8.13 -21.51 -5.83
C VAL A 190 -6.72 -21.96 -6.21
N PHE A 191 -5.88 -22.20 -5.20
CA PHE A 191 -4.47 -22.56 -5.38
C PHE A 191 -4.00 -23.57 -4.33
N ARG A 192 -2.80 -24.12 -4.54
CA ARG A 192 -2.14 -25.03 -3.61
C ARG A 192 -0.85 -24.38 -3.11
N PRO A 193 -0.77 -24.02 -1.82
CA PRO A 193 0.46 -23.49 -1.25
C PRO A 193 1.65 -24.42 -1.51
N SER A 194 2.71 -23.87 -2.10
CA SER A 194 3.94 -24.57 -2.45
C SER A 194 5.08 -23.57 -2.52
N ASN A 195 6.15 -23.82 -1.76
CA ASN A 195 7.37 -23.03 -1.85
C ASN A 195 8.02 -23.13 -3.24
N GLU A 196 7.83 -24.24 -3.96
CA GLU A 196 8.31 -24.40 -5.33
C GLU A 196 7.57 -23.44 -6.28
N THR A 197 6.24 -23.44 -6.25
CA THR A 197 5.41 -22.53 -7.05
C THR A 197 5.70 -21.07 -6.71
N TYR A 198 5.85 -20.75 -5.42
CA TYR A 198 6.24 -19.41 -4.96
C TYR A 198 7.58 -18.96 -5.57
N ASN A 199 8.63 -19.80 -5.49
CA ASN A 199 9.94 -19.47 -6.04
C ASN A 199 9.90 -19.30 -7.57
N GLN A 200 9.12 -20.13 -8.26
CA GLN A 200 8.91 -20.00 -9.70
C GLN A 200 8.19 -18.68 -10.06
N LEU A 201 7.17 -18.29 -9.29
CA LEU A 201 6.46 -17.02 -9.45
C LEU A 201 7.39 -15.83 -9.21
N LEU A 202 8.25 -15.87 -8.19
CA LEU A 202 9.26 -14.82 -7.94
C LEU A 202 10.25 -14.70 -9.10
N GLN A 203 10.81 -15.83 -9.54
CA GLN A 203 11.74 -15.84 -10.67
C GLN A 203 11.07 -15.28 -11.93
N PHE A 204 9.84 -15.72 -12.23
CA PHE A 204 9.07 -15.21 -13.35
C PHE A 204 8.83 -13.70 -13.24
N SER A 205 8.50 -13.22 -12.04
CA SER A 205 8.27 -11.79 -11.76
C SER A 205 9.53 -10.95 -12.00
N SER A 206 10.70 -11.45 -11.60
CA SER A 206 11.99 -10.80 -11.85
C SER A 206 12.33 -10.76 -13.35
N GLU A 207 12.13 -11.86 -14.07
CA GLU A 207 12.52 -11.98 -15.48
C GLU A 207 11.56 -11.25 -16.44
N LYS A 208 10.25 -11.36 -16.22
CA LYS A 208 9.22 -10.88 -17.16
C LYS A 208 8.41 -9.71 -16.64
N GLY A 209 8.34 -9.53 -15.32
CA GLY A 209 7.45 -8.55 -14.69
C GLY A 209 5.97 -8.85 -14.92
N SER A 210 5.15 -7.82 -14.78
CA SER A 210 3.71 -7.87 -15.06
C SER A 210 3.35 -6.99 -16.26
N PHE A 211 2.46 -7.47 -17.14
CA PHE A 211 1.98 -6.67 -18.27
C PHE A 211 1.02 -5.55 -17.86
N ASP A 212 0.36 -5.67 -16.70
CA ASP A 212 -0.57 -4.68 -16.16
C ASP A 212 0.00 -3.93 -14.94
N GLY A 213 1.24 -4.24 -14.55
CA GLY A 213 1.89 -3.68 -13.36
C GLY A 213 1.40 -4.27 -12.03
N GLY A 214 0.41 -5.16 -12.03
CA GLY A 214 -0.18 -5.79 -10.84
C GLY A 214 0.05 -7.31 -10.78
N ASP A 215 -0.61 -7.97 -9.84
CA ASP A 215 -0.54 -9.42 -9.67
C ASP A 215 -1.30 -10.20 -10.76
N GLN A 216 -2.41 -9.64 -11.26
CA GLN A 216 -3.22 -10.28 -12.29
C GLN A 216 -2.40 -10.57 -13.54
N GLY A 217 -1.57 -9.63 -13.99
CA GLY A 217 -0.73 -9.84 -15.16
C GLY A 217 0.36 -10.89 -14.95
N ILE A 218 0.97 -10.96 -13.76
CA ILE A 218 1.96 -12.01 -13.42
C ILE A 218 1.27 -13.38 -13.41
N LEU A 219 0.15 -13.50 -12.69
CA LEU A 219 -0.55 -14.76 -12.53
C LEU A 219 -1.10 -15.28 -13.86
N ASN A 220 -1.68 -14.42 -14.70
CA ASN A 220 -2.14 -14.82 -16.03
C ASN A 220 -0.98 -15.24 -16.95
N SER A 221 0.16 -14.55 -16.86
CA SER A 221 1.32 -14.90 -17.69
C SER A 221 1.97 -16.21 -17.23
N PHE A 222 1.98 -16.48 -15.92
CA PHE A 222 2.48 -17.73 -15.34
C PHE A 222 1.54 -18.90 -15.63
N PHE A 223 0.25 -18.77 -15.30
CA PHE A 223 -0.81 -19.75 -15.57
C PHE A 223 -1.49 -19.52 -16.93
N SER A 224 -0.68 -19.27 -17.96
CA SER A 224 -1.12 -18.84 -19.30
C SER A 224 -2.00 -19.83 -20.06
N ASN A 225 -2.08 -21.08 -19.60
CA ASN A 225 -2.93 -22.10 -20.21
C ASN A 225 -4.36 -22.13 -19.64
N TRP A 226 -4.68 -21.27 -18.66
CA TRP A 226 -6.00 -21.23 -18.00
C TRP A 226 -7.16 -21.10 -19.00
N ALA A 227 -7.05 -20.21 -19.98
CA ALA A 227 -8.12 -19.92 -20.95
C ALA A 227 -8.47 -21.09 -21.87
N THR A 228 -7.53 -22.01 -22.12
CA THR A 228 -7.62 -22.98 -23.23
C THR A 228 -7.54 -24.44 -22.81
N THR A 229 -7.27 -24.75 -21.53
CA THR A 229 -6.97 -26.13 -21.12
C THR A 229 -8.16 -26.87 -20.50
N ASP A 230 -8.69 -26.37 -19.38
CA ASP A 230 -9.62 -27.11 -18.53
C ASP A 230 -10.76 -26.22 -18.04
N ILE A 231 -11.98 -26.52 -18.50
CA ILE A 231 -13.18 -25.79 -18.11
C ILE A 231 -13.48 -25.91 -16.60
N GLN A 232 -13.01 -26.96 -15.94
CA GLN A 232 -13.17 -27.09 -14.48
C GLN A 232 -12.36 -26.04 -13.70
N LYS A 233 -11.38 -25.40 -14.34
CA LYS A 233 -10.62 -24.29 -13.76
C LYS A 233 -11.24 -22.92 -14.01
N HIS A 234 -12.30 -22.86 -14.81
CA HIS A 234 -13.11 -21.65 -15.00
C HIS A 234 -14.17 -21.63 -13.92
N LEU A 235 -13.95 -20.80 -12.90
CA LEU A 235 -14.98 -20.55 -11.90
C LEU A 235 -16.12 -19.76 -12.57
N PRO A 236 -17.38 -20.11 -12.30
CA PRO A 236 -18.51 -19.29 -12.74
C PRO A 236 -18.35 -17.84 -12.28
N PHE A 237 -18.74 -16.88 -13.13
CA PHE A 237 -18.57 -15.45 -12.89
C PHE A 237 -19.19 -14.97 -11.56
N ILE A 238 -20.24 -15.64 -11.09
CA ILE A 238 -20.90 -15.37 -9.80
C ILE A 238 -20.00 -15.56 -8.56
N TYR A 239 -18.87 -16.28 -8.68
CA TYR A 239 -17.86 -16.43 -7.61
C TYR A 239 -16.84 -15.29 -7.59
N ASN A 240 -16.86 -14.35 -8.53
CA ASN A 240 -16.02 -13.16 -8.52
C ASN A 240 -16.72 -12.06 -9.34
N LEU A 241 -17.96 -11.74 -8.96
CA LEU A 241 -18.81 -10.82 -9.71
C LEU A 241 -18.26 -9.41 -9.58
N SER A 242 -17.65 -8.91 -10.66
CA SER A 242 -17.16 -7.53 -10.73
C SER A 242 -18.30 -6.52 -10.62
N SER A 243 -18.14 -5.54 -9.73
CA SER A 243 -19.04 -4.38 -9.61
C SER A 243 -19.19 -3.61 -10.93
N VAL A 244 -18.11 -3.52 -11.71
CA VAL A 244 -18.10 -2.84 -13.02
C VAL A 244 -19.00 -3.58 -14.03
N ALA A 245 -19.03 -4.91 -13.97
CA ALA A 245 -19.85 -5.74 -14.87
C ALA A 245 -21.35 -5.57 -14.64
N ILE A 246 -21.76 -5.23 -13.40
CA ILE A 246 -23.15 -4.94 -13.05
C ILE A 246 -23.68 -3.77 -13.88
N TYR A 247 -22.86 -2.74 -14.06
CA TYR A 247 -23.21 -1.57 -14.85
C TYR A 247 -23.05 -1.81 -16.35
N SER A 248 -21.94 -2.44 -16.77
CA SER A 248 -21.61 -2.55 -18.20
C SER A 248 -22.52 -3.51 -18.97
N TYR A 249 -23.02 -4.58 -18.35
CA TYR A 249 -23.94 -5.52 -18.99
C TYR A 249 -25.20 -5.77 -18.15
N LEU A 250 -25.94 -4.70 -17.88
CA LEU A 250 -27.14 -4.70 -17.04
C LEU A 250 -28.19 -5.78 -17.39
N PRO A 251 -28.52 -6.09 -18.66
CA PRO A 251 -29.40 -7.22 -18.99
C PRO A 251 -28.95 -8.57 -18.43
N ALA A 252 -27.66 -8.90 -18.53
CA ALA A 252 -27.11 -10.14 -17.99
C ALA A 252 -27.15 -10.12 -16.46
N PHE A 253 -26.82 -8.99 -15.84
CA PHE A 253 -26.95 -8.85 -14.39
C PHE A 253 -28.40 -9.02 -13.90
N LYS A 254 -29.39 -8.46 -14.60
CA LYS A 254 -30.81 -8.68 -14.25
C LYS A 254 -31.23 -10.15 -14.34
N GLN A 255 -30.63 -10.91 -15.26
CA GLN A 255 -30.94 -12.31 -15.47
C GLN A 255 -30.23 -13.25 -14.49
N TYR A 256 -28.95 -12.99 -14.18
CA TYR A 256 -28.07 -13.92 -13.44
C TYR A 256 -27.51 -13.35 -12.12
N GLY A 257 -27.63 -12.04 -11.89
CA GLY A 257 -27.04 -11.35 -10.75
C GLY A 257 -27.65 -11.73 -9.39
N ALA A 258 -28.87 -12.27 -9.39
CA ALA A 258 -29.48 -12.82 -8.18
C ALA A 258 -28.74 -14.05 -7.63
N ASP A 259 -28.00 -14.77 -8.49
CA ASP A 259 -27.22 -15.96 -8.11
C ASP A 259 -25.79 -15.61 -7.67
N ALA A 260 -25.48 -14.32 -7.49
CA ALA A 260 -24.16 -13.86 -7.06
C ALA A 260 -23.76 -14.48 -5.70
N LYS A 261 -22.56 -15.04 -5.64
CA LYS A 261 -21.99 -15.62 -4.42
C LYS A 261 -20.91 -14.76 -3.80
N VAL A 262 -20.11 -14.09 -4.63
CA VAL A 262 -19.08 -13.15 -4.20
C VAL A 262 -19.13 -11.93 -5.09
N VAL A 263 -19.10 -10.75 -4.49
CA VAL A 263 -19.00 -9.47 -5.19
C VAL A 263 -17.60 -8.93 -5.02
N HIS A 264 -17.02 -8.42 -6.11
CA HIS A 264 -15.71 -7.82 -6.13
C HIS A 264 -15.84 -6.33 -6.50
N PHE A 265 -15.51 -5.45 -5.55
CA PHE A 265 -15.62 -4.01 -5.69
C PHE A 265 -14.42 -3.42 -6.47
N LEU A 266 -14.35 -3.77 -7.76
CA LEU A 266 -13.39 -3.21 -8.70
C LEU A 266 -13.63 -1.70 -8.92
N GLY A 267 -12.56 -1.01 -9.30
CA GLY A 267 -12.54 0.44 -9.54
C GLY A 267 -11.79 1.22 -8.45
N ARG A 268 -11.68 2.53 -8.68
CA ARG A 268 -10.95 3.45 -7.79
C ARG A 268 -11.66 3.67 -6.45
N VAL A 269 -12.98 3.74 -6.48
CA VAL A 269 -13.81 3.96 -5.29
C VAL A 269 -14.12 2.61 -4.66
N LYS A 270 -13.66 2.41 -3.43
CA LYS A 270 -13.94 1.21 -2.64
C LYS A 270 -15.10 1.46 -1.67
N PRO A 271 -15.73 0.42 -1.12
CA PRO A 271 -16.87 0.59 -0.21
C PRO A 271 -16.59 1.54 0.97
N TRP A 272 -15.39 1.45 1.55
CA TRP A 272 -14.95 2.30 2.66
C TRP A 272 -14.65 3.76 2.28
N ASN A 273 -14.65 4.11 0.99
CA ASN A 273 -14.56 5.51 0.54
C ASN A 273 -15.93 6.20 0.53
N CYS A 274 -17.03 5.45 0.61
CA CYS A 274 -18.39 5.98 0.57
C CYS A 274 -18.84 6.52 1.93
N ARG A 275 -19.80 7.44 1.96
CA ARG A 275 -20.47 7.83 3.22
C ARG A 275 -21.67 6.94 3.44
N TYR A 276 -21.87 6.50 4.68
CA TYR A 276 -23.01 5.68 5.06
C TYR A 276 -23.83 6.37 6.13
N ASP A 277 -25.12 6.54 5.88
CA ASP A 277 -26.06 7.00 6.89
C ASP A 277 -26.63 5.77 7.62
N SER A 278 -26.21 5.61 8.88
CA SER A 278 -26.64 4.51 9.75
C SER A 278 -28.12 4.58 10.13
N LYS A 279 -28.77 5.74 10.01
CA LYS A 279 -30.20 5.89 10.30
C LYS A 279 -31.06 5.40 9.14
N THR A 280 -30.68 5.77 7.92
CA THR A 280 -31.41 5.35 6.69
C THR A 280 -30.90 4.01 6.14
N LYS A 281 -29.79 3.49 6.67
CA LYS A 281 -29.09 2.29 6.20
C LYS A 281 -28.73 2.37 4.71
N SER A 282 -28.35 3.55 4.25
CA SER A 282 -28.05 3.80 2.85
C SER A 282 -26.74 4.56 2.67
N VAL A 283 -25.99 4.19 1.65
CA VAL A 283 -24.86 4.99 1.18
C VAL A 283 -25.37 6.34 0.63
N THR A 284 -24.70 7.43 1.03
CA THR A 284 -24.99 8.80 0.61
C THR A 284 -23.76 9.38 -0.11
N GLY A 285 -23.95 10.04 -1.25
CA GLY A 285 -22.84 10.69 -1.95
C GLY A 285 -23.24 11.35 -3.26
N ASP A 286 -22.69 12.54 -3.51
CA ASP A 286 -22.77 13.34 -4.75
C ASP A 286 -21.57 13.06 -5.69
N SER A 287 -20.90 11.90 -5.59
CA SER A 287 -19.78 11.63 -6.50
C SER A 287 -20.28 11.15 -7.85
N GLN A 288 -19.82 11.79 -8.92
CA GLN A 288 -20.08 11.39 -10.31
C GLN A 288 -19.60 9.96 -10.64
N ASP A 289 -18.81 9.35 -9.74
CA ASP A 289 -18.28 7.97 -9.81
C ASP A 289 -19.13 6.91 -9.08
N LEU A 290 -20.18 7.29 -8.35
CA LEU A 290 -21.17 6.35 -7.78
C LEU A 290 -21.94 5.45 -8.78
N PRO A 291 -22.09 5.76 -10.09
CA PRO A 291 -22.82 4.90 -11.02
C PRO A 291 -22.22 3.50 -11.20
N MET A 292 -20.96 3.27 -10.78
CA MET A 292 -20.23 2.02 -11.01
C MET A 292 -20.45 0.96 -9.91
N LEU A 293 -21.08 1.31 -8.80
CA LEU A 293 -21.29 0.40 -7.66
C LEU A 293 -22.79 0.20 -7.43
N HIS A 294 -23.25 -1.05 -7.50
CA HIS A 294 -24.66 -1.36 -7.25
C HIS A 294 -25.02 -1.04 -5.79
N PRO A 295 -25.98 -0.12 -5.52
CA PRO A 295 -26.25 0.38 -4.18
C PRO A 295 -26.59 -0.73 -3.16
N GLU A 296 -27.24 -1.80 -3.61
CA GLU A 296 -27.61 -2.92 -2.73
C GLU A 296 -26.38 -3.63 -2.15
N PHE A 297 -25.35 -3.90 -2.96
CA PHE A 297 -24.11 -4.54 -2.49
C PHE A 297 -23.32 -3.61 -1.57
N LEU A 298 -23.28 -2.31 -1.86
CA LEU A 298 -22.67 -1.32 -0.98
C LEU A 298 -23.37 -1.25 0.38
N ASN A 299 -24.71 -1.22 0.39
CA ASN A 299 -25.49 -1.17 1.63
C ASN A 299 -25.28 -2.44 2.46
N MET A 300 -25.19 -3.61 1.83
CA MET A 300 -24.85 -4.87 2.51
C MET A 300 -23.45 -4.82 3.14
N TRP A 301 -22.44 -4.34 2.40
CA TRP A 301 -21.08 -4.18 2.93
C TRP A 301 -21.05 -3.27 4.16
N TRP A 302 -21.73 -2.12 4.08
CA TRP A 302 -21.81 -1.16 5.18
C TRP A 302 -22.62 -1.66 6.38
N ASP A 303 -23.68 -2.45 6.16
CA ASP A 303 -24.44 -3.07 7.24
C ASP A 303 -23.58 -4.07 8.03
N ILE A 304 -22.80 -4.91 7.34
CA ILE A 304 -21.83 -5.82 7.97
C ILE A 304 -20.77 -5.03 8.75
N PHE A 305 -20.18 -4.01 8.11
CA PHE A 305 -19.14 -3.19 8.72
C PHE A 305 -19.64 -2.46 9.97
N SER A 306 -20.79 -1.79 9.88
CA SER A 306 -21.35 -1.00 10.98
C SER A 306 -21.82 -1.90 12.14
N THR A 307 -22.38 -3.07 11.83
CA THR A 307 -22.95 -3.97 12.85
C THR A 307 -21.89 -4.81 13.53
N SER A 308 -20.88 -5.29 12.79
CA SER A 308 -19.94 -6.30 13.28
C SER A 308 -18.52 -5.75 13.48
N MET A 309 -18.04 -4.91 12.55
CA MET A 309 -16.65 -4.44 12.57
C MET A 309 -16.46 -3.19 13.43
N GLN A 310 -17.37 -2.22 13.34
CA GLN A 310 -17.26 -0.96 14.05
C GLN A 310 -17.23 -1.11 15.58
N PRO A 311 -18.06 -1.96 16.22
CA PRO A 311 -17.97 -2.20 17.66
C PRO A 311 -16.62 -2.81 18.07
N LEU A 312 -16.12 -3.78 17.29
CA LEU A 312 -14.86 -4.47 17.56
C LEU A 312 -13.65 -3.53 17.41
N LEU A 313 -13.69 -2.64 16.41
CA LEU A 313 -12.68 -1.59 16.19
C LEU A 313 -12.69 -0.58 17.34
N ALA A 314 -13.88 -0.19 17.82
CA ALA A 314 -14.02 0.71 18.97
C ALA A 314 -13.46 0.11 20.27
N GLU A 315 -13.69 -1.19 20.53
CA GLU A 315 -13.13 -1.92 21.68
C GLU A 315 -11.60 -1.85 21.73
N HIS A 316 -10.95 -1.90 20.57
CA HIS A 316 -9.49 -1.86 20.45
C HIS A 316 -8.94 -0.45 20.22
N GLY A 317 -9.75 0.59 20.42
CA GLY A 317 -9.34 1.98 20.29
C GLY A 317 -8.94 2.39 18.87
N VAL A 318 -9.44 1.69 17.84
CA VAL A 318 -9.28 2.10 16.44
C VAL A 318 -10.36 3.13 16.11
N VAL A 319 -9.95 4.38 15.93
CA VAL A 319 -10.85 5.48 15.58
C VAL A 319 -11.01 5.53 14.06
N ILE A 320 -12.18 5.13 13.54
CA ILE A 320 -12.55 5.37 12.15
C ILE A 320 -13.11 6.79 12.07
N HIS A 321 -12.33 7.73 11.50
CA HIS A 321 -12.85 9.05 11.17
C HIS A 321 -13.75 8.94 9.94
N SER A 322 -15.06 9.07 10.14
CA SER A 322 -16.06 9.18 9.05
C SER A 322 -16.07 10.59 8.44
N GLU A 323 -14.90 11.12 8.08
CA GLU A 323 -14.75 12.37 7.34
C GLU A 323 -14.04 12.10 6.01
N PRO A 324 -14.38 12.85 4.94
CA PRO A 324 -14.03 12.48 3.58
C PRO A 324 -12.52 12.54 3.36
N VAL A 325 -11.90 11.42 2.99
CA VAL A 325 -10.67 11.44 2.19
C VAL A 325 -11.08 11.61 0.73
N CYS A 326 -11.55 12.80 0.40
CA CYS A 326 -11.42 13.34 -0.95
C CYS A 326 -10.24 14.30 -0.89
N GLN A 327 -9.03 13.77 -0.76
CA GLN A 327 -7.87 14.49 -1.31
C GLN A 327 -7.82 14.08 -2.77
N SER A 328 -8.26 14.99 -3.63
CA SER A 328 -7.69 15.10 -4.96
C SER A 328 -6.18 14.98 -4.83
N ASP A 329 -5.58 14.10 -5.62
CA ASP A 329 -4.14 14.12 -5.88
C ASP A 329 -3.79 15.47 -6.53
N GLU A 330 -3.70 16.52 -5.72
CA GLU A 330 -2.84 17.65 -5.97
C GLU A 330 -1.65 17.47 -5.05
N ALA A 331 -0.58 16.94 -5.62
CA ALA A 331 0.75 17.06 -5.06
C ALA A 331 1.03 18.55 -4.80
N THR A 332 0.69 19.00 -3.60
CA THR A 332 1.01 20.35 -3.13
C THR A 332 2.39 20.26 -2.52
N GLU A 333 3.38 20.71 -3.29
CA GLU A 333 4.70 21.12 -2.82
C GLU A 333 4.55 22.04 -1.61
N ALA A 334 4.72 21.50 -0.41
CA ALA A 334 4.94 22.29 0.79
C ALA A 334 6.46 22.39 1.05
N VAL A 335 7.17 23.17 0.22
CA VAL A 335 8.50 23.64 0.59
C VAL A 335 8.33 24.80 1.56
N SER A 336 8.61 24.52 2.83
CA SER A 336 8.71 25.48 3.92
C SER A 336 9.68 26.63 3.57
N ARG A 337 9.17 27.87 3.60
CA ARG A 337 9.97 29.10 3.54
C ARG A 337 10.82 29.23 4.81
N ILE A 338 12.08 28.83 4.74
CA ILE A 338 13.12 29.26 5.69
C ILE A 338 13.90 30.40 5.02
N HIS A 339 13.83 31.60 5.59
CA HIS A 339 14.70 32.71 5.19
C HIS A 339 16.10 32.50 5.77
N VAL A 340 17.08 32.25 4.90
CA VAL A 340 18.51 32.46 5.18
C VAL A 340 19.03 33.46 4.16
N GLY A 341 19.73 34.50 4.62
CA GLY A 341 20.22 35.60 3.80
C GLY A 341 21.11 35.12 2.63
N ALA A 342 20.91 35.73 1.47
CA ALA A 342 21.57 35.37 0.22
C ALA A 342 23.10 35.65 0.27
N PRO A 343 23.95 34.72 -0.18
CA PRO A 343 25.32 35.03 -0.59
C PRO A 343 25.33 35.72 -1.96
N PRO A 344 26.39 36.49 -2.29
CA PRO A 344 26.45 37.28 -3.52
C PRO A 344 26.45 36.39 -4.79
N PRO A 345 25.91 36.91 -5.91
CA PRO A 345 25.74 36.13 -7.13
C PRO A 345 27.10 35.78 -7.79
N PRO A 346 27.29 34.54 -8.27
CA PRO A 346 28.43 34.18 -9.10
C PRO A 346 28.34 34.82 -10.50
N PRO A 347 29.47 34.95 -11.22
CA PRO A 347 29.52 35.60 -12.53
C PRO A 347 28.69 34.86 -13.60
N PRO A 348 28.21 35.57 -14.64
CA PRO A 348 27.33 34.99 -15.66
C PRO A 348 28.06 33.91 -16.47
N MET A 349 27.50 32.69 -16.45
CA MET A 349 27.97 31.54 -17.25
C MET A 349 27.59 31.70 -18.73
N SER A 350 28.44 31.20 -19.62
CA SER A 350 28.19 31.21 -21.06
C SER A 350 27.12 30.18 -21.48
N SER A 351 26.44 30.40 -22.61
CA SER A 351 25.39 29.50 -23.11
C SER A 351 25.89 28.10 -23.47
N ALA A 352 27.15 27.97 -23.88
CA ALA A 352 27.78 26.69 -24.21
C ALA A 352 28.06 25.86 -22.94
N GLU A 353 28.59 26.48 -21.89
CA GLU A 353 28.81 25.82 -20.60
C GLU A 353 27.48 25.42 -19.95
N ARG A 354 26.44 26.24 -20.10
CA ARG A 354 25.09 25.92 -19.62
C ARG A 354 24.51 24.68 -20.29
N LYS A 355 24.70 24.54 -21.61
CA LYS A 355 24.25 23.37 -22.38
C LYS A 355 24.99 22.09 -21.95
N GLN A 356 26.31 22.18 -21.77
CA GLN A 356 27.12 21.04 -21.34
C GLN A 356 26.71 20.53 -19.95
N LYS A 357 26.39 21.44 -19.02
CA LYS A 357 25.86 21.07 -17.70
C LYS A 357 24.49 20.41 -17.77
N TRP A 358 23.62 20.86 -18.68
CA TRP A 358 22.35 20.19 -18.99
C TRP A 358 22.55 18.74 -19.44
N GLU A 359 23.48 18.52 -20.39
CA GLU A 359 23.78 17.18 -20.92
C GLU A 359 24.42 16.25 -19.88
N GLN A 360 25.01 16.80 -18.83
CA GLN A 360 25.61 16.07 -17.70
C GLN A 360 24.67 15.92 -16.49
N GLY A 361 23.40 16.34 -16.60
CA GLY A 361 22.41 16.23 -15.52
C GLY A 361 22.60 17.22 -14.37
N GLN A 362 23.34 18.31 -14.59
CA GLN A 362 23.64 19.36 -13.61
C GLN A 362 22.96 20.70 -13.97
N ALA A 363 21.70 20.66 -14.36
CA ALA A 363 20.93 21.86 -14.70
C ALA A 363 20.61 22.72 -13.46
N ASP A 364 20.57 24.04 -13.65
CA ASP A 364 20.31 25.01 -12.58
C ASP A 364 18.79 25.21 -12.37
N TYR A 365 18.14 24.18 -11.81
CA TYR A 365 16.69 24.14 -11.62
C TYR A 365 16.13 25.23 -10.70
N MET A 366 16.98 25.88 -9.91
CA MET A 366 16.57 26.99 -9.02
C MET A 366 16.91 28.38 -9.57
N GLY A 367 17.58 28.45 -10.72
CA GLY A 367 18.01 29.70 -11.35
C GLY A 367 17.67 29.76 -12.83
N ALA A 368 18.69 29.74 -13.68
CA ALA A 368 18.52 29.99 -15.12
C ALA A 368 17.75 28.88 -15.86
N ASP A 369 17.67 27.68 -15.29
CA ASP A 369 16.95 26.52 -15.83
C ASP A 369 15.70 26.18 -15.01
N SER A 370 15.21 27.14 -14.21
CA SER A 370 13.97 27.01 -13.46
C SER A 370 12.77 26.77 -14.38
N PHE A 371 11.80 26.03 -13.84
CA PHE A 371 10.55 25.70 -14.53
C PHE A 371 9.85 26.94 -15.10
N ASP A 372 9.80 28.03 -14.34
CA ASP A 372 9.20 29.30 -14.76
C ASP A 372 9.83 29.87 -16.05
N ASN A 373 11.14 29.73 -16.21
CA ASN A 373 11.86 30.22 -17.40
C ASN A 373 11.68 29.28 -18.59
N ILE A 374 11.57 27.97 -18.34
CA ILE A 374 11.28 26.96 -19.38
C ILE A 374 9.84 27.16 -19.88
N GLN A 375 8.88 27.31 -18.98
CA GLN A 375 7.48 27.55 -19.31
C GLN A 375 7.30 28.83 -20.12
N LYS A 376 7.91 29.96 -19.69
CA LYS A 376 7.88 31.22 -20.46
C LYS A 376 8.42 31.07 -21.88
N LYS A 377 9.45 30.24 -22.08
CA LYS A 377 10.05 30.03 -23.38
C LYS A 377 9.19 29.14 -24.28
N LEU A 378 8.54 28.12 -23.71
CA LEU A 378 7.55 27.28 -24.39
C LEU A 378 6.33 28.10 -24.80
N ASP A 379 5.80 28.91 -23.89
CA ASP A 379 4.64 29.78 -24.16
C ASP A 379 4.94 30.82 -25.25
N ALA A 380 6.19 31.28 -25.36
CA ALA A 380 6.63 32.18 -26.43
C ALA A 380 6.82 31.47 -27.79
N TYR A 381 7.08 30.16 -27.80
CA TYR A 381 7.27 29.36 -29.01
C TYR A 381 5.96 28.74 -29.53
N LEU A 382 4.97 28.55 -28.67
CA LEU A 382 3.68 27.90 -28.97
C LEU A 382 2.56 28.90 -29.31
N LYS A 383 2.91 30.16 -29.63
CA LYS A 383 1.98 31.18 -30.12
C LYS A 383 1.89 31.22 -31.64
#